data_AF-A0A1A0ITZ1-F1
#
_entry.id   AF-A0A1A0ITZ1-F1
#
_cell.length_a   1.000
_cell.length_b   1.000
_cell.length_c   1.000
_cell.angle_alpha   90.00
_cell.angle_beta   90.00
_cell.angle_gamma   90.00
#
_symmetry.space_group_name_H-M   'P 1'
#
loop_
_entity.id
_entity.type
_entity.pdbx_description
1 polymer ?
#
loop_
_entity_poly.entity_id
_entity_poly.type
_entity_poly.pdbx_seq_one_letter_code
_entity_poly.pdbx_strand_id
1 'polypeptide(L)'
;MGFGKHLWRVSDGLAGIDTVGIFSAGAAACPGTDLERGLKRHAEREHDAIRGLSTGFDDFGTDVKRAVEAFVRADDQSAKKITRAGDERL
;
A
#
# COMPACT_ATOMS: atom_id res chain seq x y z
N MET A 1 -10.39 -14.32 -5.56
CA MET A 1 -9.43 -13.61 -4.69
C MET A 1 -9.85 -12.15 -4.65
N GLY A 2 -9.98 -11.53 -3.47
CA GLY A 2 -10.48 -10.15 -3.35
C GLY A 2 -9.42 -9.10 -3.70
N PHE A 3 -9.86 -7.97 -4.27
CA PHE A 3 -9.02 -6.85 -4.71
C PHE A 3 -8.10 -6.31 -3.60
N GLY A 4 -8.60 -6.19 -2.35
CA GLY A 4 -7.78 -5.75 -1.22
C GLY A 4 -6.60 -6.68 -0.88
N LYS A 5 -6.77 -8.01 -1.02
CA LYS A 5 -5.65 -8.96 -0.87
C LYS A 5 -4.61 -8.81 -1.97
N HIS A 6 -5.03 -8.40 -3.17
CA HIS A 6 -4.11 -8.18 -4.28
C HIS A 6 -3.28 -6.91 -4.05
N LEU A 7 -3.92 -5.86 -3.55
CA LEU A 7 -3.28 -4.58 -3.25
C LEU A 7 -2.24 -4.68 -2.12
N TRP A 8 -2.59 -5.36 -1.03
CA TRP A 8 -1.65 -5.67 0.05
C TRP A 8 -0.46 -6.51 -0.42
N ARG A 9 -0.70 -7.49 -1.29
CA ARG A 9 0.38 -8.31 -1.86
C ARG A 9 1.31 -7.49 -2.75
N VAL A 10 0.79 -6.50 -3.47
CA VAL A 10 1.61 -5.58 -4.29
C VAL A 10 2.42 -4.66 -3.39
N SER A 11 1.85 -4.14 -2.29
CA SER A 11 2.58 -3.35 -1.29
C SER A 11 3.72 -4.15 -0.64
N ASP A 12 3.44 -5.35 -0.14
CA ASP A 12 4.45 -6.28 0.41
C ASP A 12 5.54 -6.62 -0.62
N GLY A 13 5.14 -6.88 -1.87
CA GLY A 13 6.06 -7.16 -2.97
C GLY A 13 6.99 -5.99 -3.25
N LEU A 14 6.48 -4.76 -3.21
CA LEU A 14 7.28 -3.55 -3.38
C LEU A 14 8.23 -3.33 -2.20
N ALA A 15 7.74 -3.51 -0.96
CA ALA A 15 8.56 -3.40 0.25
C ALA A 15 9.69 -4.44 0.29
N GLY A 16 9.49 -5.60 -0.34
CA GLY A 16 10.49 -6.66 -0.48
C GLY A 16 11.55 -6.41 -1.57
N ILE A 17 11.41 -5.37 -2.39
CA ILE A 17 12.44 -5.03 -3.38
C ILE A 17 13.62 -4.36 -2.67
N ASP A 18 14.69 -5.14 -2.46
CA ASP A 18 15.97 -4.65 -1.94
C ASP A 18 16.83 -4.03 -3.05
N THR A 19 16.36 -2.91 -3.62
CA THR A 19 17.12 -2.12 -4.60
C THR A 19 18.47 -1.69 -4.06
N VAL A 20 18.54 -1.37 -2.76
CA VAL A 20 19.78 -0.99 -2.08
C VAL A 20 20.80 -2.13 -2.14
N GLY A 21 20.41 -3.36 -1.85
CA GLY A 21 21.27 -4.54 -1.92
C GLY A 21 21.77 -4.84 -3.33
N ILE A 22 20.89 -4.79 -4.33
CA ILE A 22 21.24 -5.07 -5.74
C ILE A 22 22.26 -4.06 -6.26
N PHE A 23 22.00 -2.77 -6.05
CA PHE A 23 22.91 -1.73 -6.53
C PHE A 23 24.17 -1.62 -5.68
N SER A 24 24.12 -1.89 -4.37
CA SER A 24 25.32 -1.93 -3.53
C SER A 24 26.25 -3.08 -3.92
N ALA A 25 25.72 -4.24 -4.31
CA ALA A 25 26.51 -5.35 -4.83
C ALA A 25 27.20 -4.99 -6.17
N GLY A 26 26.51 -4.28 -7.06
CA GLY A 26 27.10 -3.74 -8.29
C GLY A 26 28.15 -2.65 -8.03
N ALA A 27 27.91 -1.79 -7.03
CA ALA A 27 28.83 -0.72 -6.65
C ALA A 27 30.13 -1.27 -6.02
N ALA A 28 30.01 -2.34 -5.23
CA ALA A 28 31.16 -3.03 -4.64
C ALA A 28 32.10 -3.66 -5.69
N ALA A 29 31.60 -3.93 -6.90
CA ALA A 29 32.41 -4.41 -8.02
C ALA A 29 33.25 -3.32 -8.70
N CYS A 30 33.05 -2.03 -8.37
CA CYS A 30 33.76 -0.90 -8.99
C CYS A 30 34.22 0.16 -7.95
N PRO A 31 35.03 -0.21 -6.95
CA PRO A 31 35.37 0.66 -5.81
C PRO A 31 36.17 1.90 -6.21
N GLY A 32 35.82 3.05 -5.62
CA GLY A 32 36.51 4.34 -5.76
C GLY A 32 36.12 5.16 -6.99
N THR A 33 35.23 4.64 -7.84
CA THR A 33 34.86 5.27 -9.12
C THR A 33 33.67 6.23 -9.00
N ASP A 34 33.54 7.15 -9.96
CA ASP A 34 32.30 7.94 -10.11
C ASP A 34 31.06 7.08 -10.35
N LEU A 35 31.26 5.89 -10.95
CA LEU A 35 30.21 4.89 -11.15
C LEU A 35 29.68 4.37 -9.81
N GLU A 36 30.55 4.06 -8.83
CA GLU A 36 30.14 3.65 -7.48
C GLU A 36 29.27 4.71 -6.80
N ARG A 37 29.72 5.97 -6.84
CA ARG A 37 29.00 7.10 -6.25
C ARG A 37 27.66 7.35 -6.95
N GLY A 38 27.61 7.21 -8.27
CA GLY A 38 26.40 7.33 -9.07
C GLY A 38 25.40 6.22 -8.75
N LEU A 39 25.88 4.98 -8.64
CA LEU A 39 25.05 3.80 -8.38
C LEU A 39 24.49 3.81 -6.96
N LYS A 40 25.28 4.19 -5.94
CA LYS A 40 24.78 4.38 -4.56
C LYS A 40 23.67 5.43 -4.49
N ARG A 41 23.89 6.62 -5.07
CA ARG A 41 22.84 7.67 -5.08
C ARG A 41 21.61 7.26 -5.88
N HIS A 42 21.79 6.49 -6.94
CA HIS A 42 20.65 5.99 -7.71
C HIS A 42 19.86 4.94 -6.93
N ALA A 43 20.54 4.04 -6.22
CA ALA A 43 19.93 3.07 -5.33
C ALA A 43 19.10 3.74 -4.23
N GLU A 44 19.63 4.78 -3.60
CA GLU A 44 18.91 5.59 -2.60
C GLU A 44 17.64 6.22 -3.20
N ARG A 45 17.74 6.83 -4.39
CA ARG A 45 16.56 7.42 -5.07
C ARG A 45 15.50 6.39 -5.42
N GLU A 46 15.90 5.23 -5.95
CA GLU A 46 14.98 4.14 -6.29
C GLU A 46 14.34 3.55 -5.02
N HIS A 47 15.11 3.43 -3.94
CA HIS A 47 14.59 2.98 -2.64
C HIS A 47 13.55 3.96 -2.08
N ASP A 48 13.82 5.27 -2.14
CA ASP A 48 12.87 6.29 -1.71
C ASP A 48 11.59 6.29 -2.56
N ALA A 49 11.72 6.10 -3.88
CA ALA A 49 10.59 6.00 -4.79
C ALA A 49 9.72 4.77 -4.50
N ILE A 50 10.33 3.60 -4.33
CA ILE A 50 9.64 2.35 -3.96
C ILE A 50 8.95 2.48 -2.61
N ARG A 51 9.62 3.06 -1.61
CA ARG A 51 9.05 3.30 -0.29
C ARG A 51 7.85 4.23 -0.34
N GLY A 52 7.91 5.29 -1.15
CA GLY A 52 6.80 6.19 -1.39
C GLY A 52 5.59 5.49 -2.01
N LEU A 53 5.83 4.63 -3.01
CA LEU A 53 4.77 3.83 -3.64
C LEU A 53 4.13 2.83 -2.66
N SER A 54 4.94 2.13 -1.86
CA SER A 54 4.43 1.20 -0.83
C SER A 54 3.57 1.93 0.19
N THR A 55 4.01 3.09 0.68
CA THR A 55 3.23 3.92 1.62
C THR A 55 1.91 4.36 0.99
N GLY A 56 1.91 4.78 -0.27
CA GLY A 56 0.69 5.17 -0.99
C GLY A 56 -0.30 4.01 -1.17
N PHE A 57 0.17 2.78 -1.38
CA PHE A 57 -0.70 1.61 -1.46
C PHE A 57 -1.32 1.25 -0.10
N ASP A 58 -0.57 1.40 0.99
CA ASP A 58 -1.07 1.17 2.36
C ASP A 58 -2.15 2.20 2.74
N ASP A 59 -1.93 3.46 2.40
CA ASP A 59 -2.91 4.54 2.60
C ASP A 59 -4.19 4.28 1.80
N PHE A 60 -4.06 3.95 0.51
CA PHE A 60 -5.20 3.59 -0.33
C PHE A 60 -5.96 2.38 0.22
N GLY A 61 -5.25 1.34 0.68
CA GLY A 61 -5.86 0.17 1.31
C GLY A 61 -6.65 0.54 2.57
N THR A 62 -6.12 1.47 3.38
CA THR A 62 -6.78 2.00 4.58
C THR A 62 -8.05 2.78 4.24
N ASP A 63 -8.01 3.63 3.20
CA ASP A 63 -9.16 4.41 2.75
C ASP A 63 -10.28 3.52 2.20
N VAL A 64 -9.94 2.50 1.40
CA VAL A 64 -10.91 1.51 0.91
C VAL A 64 -11.58 0.79 2.09
N LYS A 65 -10.80 0.37 3.10
CA LYS A 65 -11.35 -0.27 4.29
C LYS A 65 -12.33 0.65 5.02
N ARG A 66 -11.97 1.92 5.22
CA ARG A 66 -12.86 2.93 5.85
C ARG A 66 -14.14 3.13 5.05
N ALA A 67 -14.05 3.20 3.73
CA ALA A 67 -15.22 3.35 2.86
C ALA A 67 -16.18 2.16 2.98
N VAL A 68 -15.65 0.94 3.00
CA VAL A 68 -16.45 -0.29 3.21
C VAL A 68 -17.11 -0.28 4.59
N GLU A 69 -16.38 0.06 5.65
CA GLU A 69 -16.94 0.15 7.00
C GLU A 69 -18.05 1.21 7.10
N ALA A 70 -17.88 2.36 6.44
CA ALA A 70 -18.90 3.40 6.37
C ALA A 70 -20.16 2.92 5.63
N PHE A 71 -19.99 2.20 4.53
CA PHE A 71 -21.10 1.61 3.77
C PHE A 71 -21.88 0.60 4.62
N VAL A 72 -21.19 -0.34 5.29
CA VAL A 72 -21.82 -1.33 6.16
C VAL A 72 -22.60 -0.66 7.31
N ARG A 73 -22.03 0.38 7.93
CA ARG A 73 -22.73 1.15 8.97
C ARG A 73 -23.99 1.85 8.44
N ALA A 74 -23.94 2.39 7.23
CA ALA A 74 -25.09 3.04 6.61
C ALA A 74 -26.19 2.03 6.24
N ASP A 75 -25.80 0.83 5.79
CA ASP A 75 -26.73 -0.27 5.49
C ASP A 75 -27.42 -0.77 6.77
N ASP A 76 -26.66 -1.02 7.84
CA ASP A 76 -27.20 -1.41 9.16
C ASP A 76 -28.18 -0.38 9.72
N GLN A 77 -27.89 0.92 9.56
CA GLN A 77 -28.79 1.98 9.98
C GLN A 77 -30.07 2.03 9.15
N SER A 78 -29.96 1.75 7.85
CA SER A 78 -31.10 1.69 6.93
C SER A 78 -32.00 0.50 7.27
N ALA A 79 -31.42 -0.67 7.53
CA ALA A 79 -32.14 -1.85 7.98
C ALA A 79 -32.91 -1.59 9.29
N LYS A 80 -32.26 -0.97 10.29
CA LYS A 80 -32.91 -0.60 11.57
C LYS A 80 -34.10 0.35 11.39
N LYS A 81 -34.00 1.32 10.47
CA LYS A 81 -35.11 2.23 10.16
C LYS A 81 -36.30 1.50 9.54
N ILE A 82 -36.04 0.54 8.65
CA ILE A 82 -37.10 -0.28 8.02
C ILE A 82 -37.79 -1.15 9.07
N THR A 83 -37.04 -1.81 9.96
CA THR A 83 -37.62 -2.63 11.04
C THR A 83 -38.51 -1.79 11.95
N ARG A 84 -38.02 -0.62 12.38
CA ARG A 84 -38.80 0.31 13.23
C ARG A 84 -40.07 0.82 12.55
N ALA A 85 -40.00 1.16 11.26
CA ALA A 85 -41.17 1.59 10.49
C ALA A 85 -42.20 0.46 10.28
N GLY A 86 -41.77 -0.80 10.32
CA GLY A 86 -42.64 -1.97 10.29
C GLY A 86 -43.38 -2.19 11.62
N ASP A 87 -42.68 -2.03 12.75
CA ASP A 87 -43.27 -2.15 14.10
C ASP A 87 -44.25 -1.01 14.40
N GLU A 88 -44.03 0.21 13.90
CA GLU A 88 -44.95 1.35 14.09
C GLU A 88 -46.24 1.25 13.23
N ARG A 89 -46.36 0.22 12.38
CA ARG A 89 -47.51 -0.02 11.48
C ARG A 89 -48.41 -1.19 11.89
N LEU A 90 -48.09 -1.89 12.97
CA LEU A 90 -48.90 -2.96 13.60
C LEU A 90 -49.55 -2.46 14.89
#